data_AF-A0A7J4V0D2-F1
#
_entry.id   AF-A0A7J4V0D2-F1
#
_cell.length_a   1.000
_cell.length_b   1.000
_cell.length_c   1.000
_cell.angle_alpha   90.00
_cell.angle_beta   90.00
_cell.angle_gamma   90.00
#
_symmetry.space_group_name_H-M   'P 1'
#
loop_
_entity.id
_entity.type
_entity.pdbx_description
1 polymer ?
#
loop_
_entity_poly.entity_id
_entity_poly.type
_entity_poly.pdbx_seq_one_letter_code
_entity_poly.pdbx_strand_id
1 'polypeptide(L)'
;MKGYAGRILKIDLSTGKSSIKTIDERYARKYLGGQGFAVELVYHNVPEGADAFSPENVLAMAPGLFAGYPVPTGGKTAFAGKSPATNTLAESIMGGSIGAELRHAGYDALEVHGKAEKPVYLFINDDEVEVNEADDIWGKDTRVT
;
A
#
# COMPACT_ATOMS: atom_id res chain seq x y z
N MET A 1 -6.51 -18.25 7.88
CA MET A 1 -5.18 -18.43 7.29
C MET A 1 -4.14 -17.99 8.32
N LYS A 2 -3.19 -18.83 8.73
CA LYS A 2 -2.23 -18.43 9.78
C LYS A 2 -1.18 -17.48 9.20
N GLY A 3 -0.83 -16.42 9.92
CA GLY A 3 0.19 -15.46 9.51
C GLY A 3 -0.33 -14.21 8.78
N TYR A 4 -1.53 -14.29 8.18
CA TYR A 4 -2.15 -13.23 7.38
C TYR A 4 -3.39 -12.68 8.08
N ALA A 5 -3.67 -11.39 7.87
CA ALA A 5 -4.93 -10.79 8.29
C ALA A 5 -6.10 -11.19 7.37
N GLY A 6 -5.80 -11.58 6.12
CA GLY A 6 -6.78 -11.90 5.09
C GLY A 6 -7.42 -10.67 4.43
N ARG A 7 -6.87 -9.46 4.65
CA ARG A 7 -7.47 -8.18 4.25
C ARG A 7 -6.47 -7.30 3.52
N ILE A 8 -6.87 -6.74 2.38
CA ILE A 8 -6.17 -5.66 1.69
C ILE A 8 -7.04 -4.42 1.81
N LEU A 9 -6.46 -3.34 2.36
CA LEU A 9 -7.12 -2.05 2.47
C LEU A 9 -7.01 -1.32 1.13
N LYS A 10 -8.16 -0.97 0.54
CA LYS A 10 -8.25 -0.20 -0.69
C LYS A 10 -8.68 1.22 -0.38
N ILE A 11 -8.00 2.22 -0.92
CA ILE A 11 -8.35 3.63 -0.76
C ILE A 11 -8.44 4.29 -2.14
N ASP A 12 -9.56 4.95 -2.43
CA ASP A 12 -9.72 5.82 -3.59
C ASP A 12 -9.68 7.28 -3.15
N LEU A 13 -8.58 7.96 -3.48
CA LEU A 13 -8.35 9.36 -3.14
C LEU A 13 -9.30 10.32 -3.86
N SER A 14 -9.91 9.90 -4.97
CA SER A 14 -10.87 10.72 -5.72
C SER A 14 -12.20 10.85 -4.98
N THR A 15 -12.58 9.81 -4.24
CA THR A 15 -13.83 9.77 -3.46
C THR A 15 -13.61 9.87 -1.95
N GLY A 16 -12.36 9.73 -1.49
CA GLY A 16 -12.00 9.66 -0.08
C GLY A 16 -12.47 8.38 0.62
N LYS A 17 -12.92 7.36 -0.14
CA LYS A 17 -13.52 6.15 0.43
C LYS A 17 -12.51 5.04 0.58
N SER A 18 -12.63 4.29 1.67
CA SER A 18 -11.92 3.05 1.90
C SER A 18 -12.83 1.83 1.74
N SER A 19 -12.25 0.69 1.37
CA SER A 19 -12.94 -0.60 1.30
C SER A 19 -11.96 -1.74 1.53
N ILE A 20 -12.47 -2.95 1.81
CA ILE A 20 -11.65 -4.12 2.08
C ILE A 20 -11.79 -5.15 0.95
N LYS A 21 -10.65 -5.57 0.39
CA LYS A 21 -10.55 -6.76 -0.46
C LYS A 21 -10.08 -7.94 0.39
N THR A 22 -10.90 -8.96 0.51
CA THR A 22 -10.54 -10.19 1.23
C THR A 22 -9.68 -11.10 0.36
N ILE A 23 -8.66 -11.74 0.94
CA ILE A 23 -7.82 -12.73 0.26
C ILE A 23 -7.96 -14.12 0.89
N ASP A 24 -7.81 -15.15 0.06
CA ASP A 24 -7.83 -16.54 0.49
C ASP A 24 -6.43 -17.16 0.57
N GLU A 25 -6.36 -18.40 1.06
CA GLU A 25 -5.08 -19.11 1.21
C GLU A 25 -4.39 -19.35 -0.12
N ARG A 26 -5.14 -19.46 -1.22
CA ARG A 26 -4.56 -19.66 -2.55
C ARG A 26 -3.83 -18.40 -3.00
N TYR A 27 -4.43 -17.23 -2.81
CA TYR A 27 -3.80 -15.95 -3.10
C TYR A 27 -2.51 -15.78 -2.28
N ALA A 28 -2.59 -15.98 -0.97
CA ALA A 28 -1.43 -15.86 -0.09
C ALA A 28 -0.32 -16.85 -0.43
N ARG A 29 -0.63 -18.11 -0.76
CA ARG A 29 0.39 -19.09 -1.17
C ARG A 29 1.03 -18.74 -2.52
N LYS A 30 0.25 -18.16 -3.44
CA LYS A 30 0.75 -17.79 -4.77
C LYS A 30 1.71 -16.61 -4.71
N TYR A 31 1.43 -15.62 -3.86
CA TYR A 31 2.15 -14.33 -3.87
C TYR A 31 2.96 -14.04 -2.60
N LEU A 32 2.79 -14.81 -1.52
CA LEU A 32 3.50 -14.78 -0.23
C LEU A 32 3.40 -13.48 0.61
N GLY A 33 3.32 -12.31 0.01
CA GLY A 33 3.37 -11.01 0.69
C GLY A 33 4.44 -10.11 0.11
N GLY A 34 4.70 -8.97 0.73
CA GLY A 34 5.73 -8.02 0.30
C GLY A 34 5.62 -7.70 -1.20
N GLN A 35 6.75 -7.81 -1.91
CA GLN A 35 6.83 -7.50 -3.34
C GLN A 35 5.86 -8.33 -4.19
N GLY A 36 5.58 -9.58 -3.81
CA GLY A 36 4.62 -10.42 -4.54
C GLY A 36 3.21 -9.86 -4.49
N PHE A 37 2.76 -9.34 -3.33
CA PHE A 37 1.47 -8.66 -3.21
C PHE A 37 1.51 -7.31 -3.93
N ALA A 38 2.53 -6.49 -3.68
CA ALA A 38 2.62 -5.15 -4.25
C ALA A 38 2.61 -5.16 -5.79
N VAL A 39 3.41 -6.03 -6.41
CA VAL A 39 3.47 -6.14 -7.88
C VAL A 39 2.19 -6.73 -8.47
N GLU A 40 1.57 -7.71 -7.81
CA GLU A 40 0.32 -8.31 -8.27
C GLU A 40 -0.82 -7.29 -8.31
N LEU A 41 -0.93 -6.48 -7.26
CA LEU A 41 -1.92 -5.42 -7.18
C LEU A 41 -1.73 -4.40 -8.30
N VAL A 42 -0.49 -3.99 -8.57
CA VAL A 42 -0.21 -3.08 -9.68
C VAL A 42 -0.51 -3.73 -11.02
N TYR A 43 -0.06 -4.96 -11.26
CA TYR A 43 -0.24 -5.68 -12.51
C TYR A 43 -1.72 -5.86 -12.88
N HIS A 44 -2.58 -6.14 -11.90
CA HIS A 44 -4.00 -6.37 -12.15
C HIS A 44 -4.86 -5.11 -12.15
N ASN A 45 -4.44 -4.04 -11.48
CA ASN A 45 -5.27 -2.85 -11.32
C ASN A 45 -4.81 -1.63 -12.11
N VAL A 46 -3.59 -1.62 -12.66
CA VAL A 46 -3.15 -0.55 -13.57
C VAL A 46 -3.50 -0.94 -15.01
N PRO A 47 -4.38 -0.21 -15.70
CA PRO A 47 -4.74 -0.50 -17.09
C PRO A 47 -3.53 -0.45 -18.04
N GLU A 48 -3.59 -1.26 -19.09
CA GLU A 48 -2.64 -1.14 -20.19
C GLU A 48 -2.72 0.27 -20.79
N GLY A 49 -1.56 0.90 -21.00
CA GLY A 49 -1.49 2.26 -21.53
C GLY A 49 -1.74 3.40 -20.53
N ALA A 50 -2.10 3.11 -19.27
CA ALA A 50 -2.30 4.14 -18.24
C ALA A 50 -1.04 5.00 -18.06
N ASP A 51 -1.20 6.32 -18.00
CA ASP A 51 -0.08 7.22 -17.72
C ASP A 51 0.38 7.11 -16.25
N ALA A 52 1.68 7.21 -15.99
CA ALA A 52 2.23 7.03 -14.64
C ALA A 52 1.78 8.10 -13.63
N PHE A 53 1.37 9.29 -14.09
CA PHE A 53 0.81 10.35 -13.26
C PHE A 53 -0.73 10.38 -13.27
N SER A 54 -1.36 9.49 -14.02
CA SER A 54 -2.83 9.40 -14.06
C SER A 54 -3.39 8.83 -12.76
N PRO A 55 -4.65 9.18 -12.41
CA PRO A 55 -5.37 8.56 -11.29
C PRO A 55 -5.60 7.04 -11.43
N GLU A 56 -5.35 6.47 -12.62
CA GLU A 56 -5.46 5.03 -12.89
C GLU A 56 -4.22 4.25 -12.44
N ASN A 57 -3.10 4.93 -12.18
CA ASN A 57 -1.94 4.28 -11.56
C ASN A 57 -2.26 3.90 -10.11
N VAL A 58 -1.63 2.82 -9.65
CA VAL A 58 -1.82 2.29 -8.31
C VAL A 58 -0.52 2.41 -7.54
N LEU A 59 -0.59 2.97 -6.34
CA LEU A 59 0.45 2.84 -5.34
C LEU A 59 0.08 1.70 -4.40
N ALA A 60 0.80 0.59 -4.51
CA ALA A 60 0.65 -0.55 -3.62
C ALA A 60 1.74 -0.54 -2.55
N MET A 61 1.37 -0.76 -1.29
CA MET A 61 2.28 -0.98 -0.17
C MET A 61 1.95 -2.33 0.48
N ALA A 62 2.92 -3.21 0.62
CA ALA A 62 2.71 -4.54 1.19
C ALA A 62 3.83 -4.88 2.18
N PRO A 63 3.51 -5.16 3.46
CA PRO A 63 4.47 -5.71 4.40
C PRO A 63 4.97 -7.06 3.91
N GLY A 64 6.27 -7.32 4.11
CA GLY A 64 6.84 -8.65 3.90
C GLY A 64 6.17 -9.70 4.78
N LEU A 65 6.28 -10.97 4.41
CA LEU A 65 5.67 -12.11 5.11
C LEU A 65 5.96 -12.12 6.64
N PHE A 66 7.15 -11.68 7.03
CA PHE A 66 7.59 -11.67 8.42
C PHE A 66 7.45 -10.32 9.13
N ALA A 67 7.00 -9.26 8.42
CA ALA A 67 6.80 -7.96 9.05
C ALA A 67 5.73 -8.10 10.15
N GLY A 68 5.98 -7.54 11.33
CA GLY A 68 5.08 -7.66 12.50
C GLY A 68 5.31 -8.90 13.37
N TYR A 69 6.25 -9.78 13.00
CA TYR A 69 6.64 -10.97 13.79
C TYR A 69 8.08 -10.86 14.32
N PRO A 70 8.44 -11.60 15.40
CA PRO A 70 9.77 -11.57 16.00
C PRO A 70 10.79 -12.38 15.18
N VAL A 71 10.89 -12.08 13.88
CA VAL A 71 11.87 -12.67 12.96
C VAL A 71 12.99 -11.65 12.75
N PRO A 72 14.26 -12.01 13.03
CA PRO A 72 15.39 -11.11 12.82
C PRO A 72 15.38 -10.53 11.40
N THR A 73 15.48 -9.21 11.29
CA THR A 73 15.48 -8.46 10.02
C THR A 73 14.21 -8.57 9.15
N GLY A 74 13.11 -9.13 9.70
CA GLY A 74 11.86 -9.38 8.96
C GLY A 74 10.97 -8.16 8.68
N GLY A 75 11.31 -6.98 9.21
CA GLY A 75 10.52 -5.74 9.09
C GLY A 75 10.73 -4.97 7.78
N LYS A 76 10.62 -5.64 6.63
CA LYS A 76 10.69 -5.00 5.31
C LYS A 76 9.29 -4.81 4.71
N THR A 77 9.11 -3.70 4.00
CA THR A 77 7.86 -3.33 3.33
C THR A 77 8.16 -3.02 1.87
N ALA A 78 7.41 -3.62 0.96
CA ALA A 78 7.51 -3.35 -0.45
C ALA A 78 6.51 -2.28 -0.88
N PHE A 79 6.93 -1.45 -1.82
CA PHE A 79 6.12 -0.48 -2.53
C PHE A 79 6.20 -0.79 -4.01
N ALA A 80 5.09 -0.65 -4.74
CA ALA A 80 5.07 -0.81 -6.19
C ALA A 80 4.08 0.17 -6.84
N GLY A 81 4.36 0.48 -8.11
CA GLY A 81 3.50 1.27 -8.98
C GLY A 81 4.09 1.37 -10.38
N LYS A 82 3.39 2.02 -11.30
CA LYS A 82 3.99 2.39 -12.58
C LYS A 82 4.92 3.59 -12.39
N SER A 83 6.19 3.44 -12.73
CA SER A 83 7.20 4.49 -12.56
C SER A 83 7.07 5.55 -13.64
N PRO A 84 7.04 6.85 -13.28
CA PRO A 84 7.09 7.93 -14.26
C PRO A 84 8.47 8.09 -14.91
N ALA A 85 9.54 7.62 -14.27
CA ALA A 85 10.90 7.72 -14.81
C ALA A 85 11.17 6.71 -15.93
N THR A 86 10.56 5.53 -15.84
CA THR A 86 10.80 4.41 -16.78
C THR A 86 9.56 4.04 -17.59
N ASN A 87 8.38 4.52 -17.19
CA ASN A 87 7.08 4.15 -17.73
C ASN A 87 6.78 2.63 -17.66
N THR A 88 7.43 1.92 -16.74
CA THR A 88 7.27 0.48 -16.48
C THR A 88 6.81 0.26 -15.05
N LEU A 89 6.46 -0.98 -14.71
CA LEU A 89 6.39 -1.41 -13.31
C LEU A 89 7.72 -1.06 -12.61
N ALA A 90 7.62 -0.49 -11.41
CA ALA A 90 8.71 -0.31 -10.49
C ALA A 90 8.34 -0.80 -9.10
N GLU A 91 9.36 -1.19 -8.36
CA GLU A 91 9.26 -1.66 -6.98
C GLU A 91 10.36 -1.02 -6.14
N SER A 92 10.10 -0.88 -4.85
CA SER A 92 11.04 -0.34 -3.87
C SER A 92 10.82 -1.00 -2.52
N ILE A 93 11.88 -1.17 -1.75
CA ILE A 93 11.84 -1.81 -0.44
C ILE A 93 12.30 -0.83 0.64
N MET A 94 11.49 -0.69 1.68
CA MET A 94 11.81 0.10 2.87
C MET A 94 11.90 -0.82 4.10
N GLY A 95 12.85 -0.54 5.00
CA GLY A 95 12.84 -1.10 6.36
C GLY A 95 12.15 -0.16 7.35
N GLY A 96 11.91 -0.62 8.57
CA GLY A 96 11.30 0.19 9.62
C GLY A 96 9.99 -0.42 10.11
N SER A 97 9.15 0.38 10.76
CA SER A 97 7.93 -0.11 11.42
C SER A 97 6.70 -0.11 10.52
N ILE A 98 6.62 0.72 9.46
CA ILE A 98 5.35 0.98 8.75
C ILE A 98 4.60 -0.29 8.31
N GLY A 99 5.31 -1.31 7.81
CA GLY A 99 4.67 -2.56 7.39
C GLY A 99 4.26 -3.45 8.57
N ALA A 100 4.99 -3.40 9.69
CA ALA A 100 4.58 -4.09 10.91
C ALA A 100 3.30 -3.45 11.46
N GLU A 101 3.25 -2.11 11.55
CA GLU A 101 2.09 -1.36 12.02
C GLU A 101 0.86 -1.62 11.13
N LEU A 102 1.02 -1.60 9.80
CA LEU A 102 -0.08 -1.93 8.89
C LEU A 102 -0.61 -3.36 9.11
N ARG A 103 0.29 -4.33 9.37
CA ARG A 103 -0.13 -5.70 9.69
C ARG A 103 -0.83 -5.78 11.04
N HIS A 104 -0.38 -5.04 12.05
CA HIS A 104 -1.00 -4.99 13.37
C HIS A 104 -2.38 -4.34 13.33
N ALA A 105 -2.58 -3.32 12.47
CA ALA A 105 -3.91 -2.78 12.12
C ALA A 105 -4.79 -3.78 11.34
N GLY A 106 -4.27 -4.97 11.01
CA GLY A 106 -5.02 -6.06 10.42
C GLY A 106 -5.11 -6.00 8.89
N TYR A 107 -4.09 -5.45 8.21
CA TYR A 107 -4.03 -5.42 6.75
C TYR A 107 -2.74 -6.06 6.21
N ASP A 108 -2.87 -6.90 5.18
CA ASP A 108 -1.75 -7.53 4.50
C ASP A 108 -1.19 -6.69 3.34
N ALA A 109 -1.93 -5.67 2.89
CA ALA A 109 -1.48 -4.66 1.94
C ALA A 109 -2.41 -3.43 1.97
N LEU A 110 -1.90 -2.32 1.46
CA LEU A 110 -2.61 -1.08 1.15
C LEU A 110 -2.52 -0.84 -0.36
N GLU A 111 -3.67 -0.57 -0.98
CA GLU A 111 -3.84 -0.31 -2.40
C GLU A 111 -4.47 1.09 -2.56
N VAL A 112 -3.69 2.07 -3.02
CA VAL A 112 -4.15 3.45 -3.19
C VAL A 112 -4.33 3.76 -4.66
N HIS A 113 -5.52 4.28 -5.01
CA HIS A 113 -5.89 4.71 -6.35
C HIS A 113 -6.40 6.14 -6.34
N GLY A 114 -6.62 6.68 -7.54
CA GLY A 114 -7.29 7.95 -7.70
C GLY A 114 -6.37 9.13 -7.40
N LYS A 115 -6.97 10.31 -7.28
CA LYS A 115 -6.23 11.54 -6.99
C LYS A 115 -7.12 12.48 -6.18
N ALA A 116 -6.63 12.91 -5.02
CA ALA A 116 -7.30 13.93 -4.22
C ALA A 116 -7.18 15.31 -4.90
N GLU A 117 -8.19 16.15 -4.73
CA GLU A 117 -8.20 17.52 -5.28
C GLU A 117 -7.18 18.45 -4.58
N LYS A 118 -6.82 18.13 -3.34
CA LYS A 118 -5.86 18.87 -2.49
C LYS A 118 -4.97 17.89 -1.72
N PRO A 119 -3.85 18.35 -1.13
CA PRO A 119 -2.98 17.51 -0.31
C PRO A 119 -3.73 16.80 0.82
N VAL A 120 -3.51 15.49 0.95
CA VAL A 120 -4.10 14.66 2.02
C VAL A 120 -3.09 13.67 2.57
N TYR A 121 -3.31 13.20 3.79
CA TYR A 121 -2.62 12.06 4.38
C TYR A 121 -3.63 10.98 4.80
N LEU A 122 -3.13 9.75 4.93
CA LEU A 122 -3.92 8.60 5.37
C LEU A 122 -3.69 8.37 6.85
N PHE A 123 -4.76 8.32 7.63
CA PHE A 123 -4.72 7.86 9.02
C PHE A 123 -5.36 6.47 9.09
N ILE A 124 -4.63 5.51 9.66
CA ILE A 124 -5.07 4.12 9.81
C ILE A 124 -4.82 3.73 11.26
N ASN A 125 -5.90 3.45 11.98
CA ASN A 125 -5.91 2.98 13.36
C ASN A 125 -6.86 1.79 13.46
N ASP A 126 -6.31 0.59 13.32
CA ASP A 126 -7.10 -0.64 13.16
C ASP A 126 -8.16 -0.48 12.05
N ASP A 127 -9.45 -0.55 12.38
CA ASP A 127 -10.55 -0.42 11.42
C ASP A 127 -10.98 1.05 11.15
N GLU A 128 -10.41 2.02 11.88
CA GLU A 128 -10.60 3.45 11.65
C GLU A 128 -9.65 3.92 10.55
N VAL A 129 -10.21 4.27 9.39
CA VAL A 129 -9.45 4.69 8.21
C VAL A 129 -9.99 6.03 7.72
N GLU A 130 -9.13 7.05 7.73
CA GLU A 130 -9.47 8.41 7.35
C GLU A 130 -8.53 8.96 6.28
N VAL A 131 -9.08 9.80 5.40
CA VAL A 131 -8.32 10.61 4.45
C VAL A 131 -8.42 12.06 4.91
N ASN A 132 -7.35 12.55 5.53
CA ASN A 132 -7.33 13.84 6.23
C ASN A 132 -6.59 14.90 5.40
N GLU A 133 -7.03 16.16 5.52
CA GLU A 133 -6.37 17.29 4.85
C GLU A 133 -4.94 17.47 5.35
N ALA A 134 -4.03 17.85 4.45
CA ALA A 134 -2.60 17.93 4.72
C ALA A 134 -1.97 19.29 4.33
N ASP A 135 -2.79 20.33 4.18
CA ASP A 135 -2.32 21.66 3.74
C ASP A 135 -1.23 22.24 4.66
N ASP A 136 -1.26 21.94 5.95
CA ASP A 136 -0.31 22.42 6.95
C ASP A 136 1.04 21.69 6.94
N ILE A 137 1.09 20.47 6.39
CA ILE A 137 2.32 19.67 6.24
C ILE A 137 2.83 19.62 4.80
N TRP A 138 2.02 20.02 3.83
CA TRP A 138 2.41 20.01 2.41
C TRP A 138 3.61 20.93 2.15
N GLY A 139 4.61 20.41 1.46
CA GLY A 139 5.86 21.12 1.16
C GLY A 139 6.91 21.09 2.29
N LYS A 140 6.63 20.46 3.43
CA LYS A 140 7.64 20.16 4.47
C LYS A 140 8.48 18.94 4.06
N ASP A 141 9.63 18.77 4.70
CA ASP A 141 10.48 17.59 4.49
C ASP A 141 9.95 16.36 5.26
N THR A 142 10.50 15.18 4.94
CA THR A 142 10.06 13.89 5.48
C THR A 142 10.34 13.67 6.97
N ARG A 143 11.22 14.45 7.60
CA ARG A 143 11.47 14.36 9.05
C ARG A 143 10.56 15.28 9.85
N VAL A 144 10.14 16.38 9.24
CA VAL A 144 9.25 17.38 9.86
C VAL A 144 7.78 16.99 9.73
N THR A 145 7.44 16.28 8.65
CA THR A 145 6.11 15.69 8.42
C THR A 145 5.88 14.51 9.34
#